data_AF-A0AAN0Y4S1-F1
#
_entry.id   AF-A0AAN0Y4S1-F1
#
_cell.length_a   1.000
_cell.length_b   1.000
_cell.length_c   1.000
_cell.angle_alpha   90.00
_cell.angle_beta   90.00
_cell.angle_gamma   90.00
#
_symmetry.space_group_name_H-M   'P 1'
#
loop_
_entity.id
_entity.type
_entity.pdbx_description
1 polymer ?
#
loop_
_entity_poly.entity_id
_entity_poly.type
_entity_poly.pdbx_seq_one_letter_code
_entity_poly.pdbx_strand_id
1 'polypeptide(L)'
;MNRTVGRLIICGCAVVIAYLSLSSGELQKWGSFTYLDKLQHLMAYTSFAFVACCCVRHWRKRWIVAISILLFSAVIEWLQGYVGRETSWLDLVANGTGILTGLLSYRIWSLYRPRLVKSLYSIR
;
A
#
# COMPACT_ATOMS: atom_id res chain seq x y z
N MET A 1 -17.19 -8.21 6.06
CA MET A 1 -15.97 -9.03 5.92
C MET A 1 -15.62 -9.63 7.28
N ASN A 2 -15.35 -10.93 7.33
CA ASN A 2 -14.87 -11.58 8.55
C ASN A 2 -13.51 -10.97 8.94
N ARG A 3 -13.31 -10.67 10.23
CA ARG A 3 -12.08 -10.02 10.74
C ARG A 3 -10.84 -10.86 10.44
N THR A 4 -10.98 -12.19 10.47
CA THR A 4 -9.89 -13.13 10.15
C THR A 4 -9.46 -13.03 8.70
N VAL A 5 -10.41 -13.00 7.76
CA VAL A 5 -10.14 -12.89 6.32
C VAL A 5 -9.44 -11.57 6.00
N GLY A 6 -9.89 -10.45 6.59
CA GLY A 6 -9.24 -9.16 6.38
C GLY A 6 -7.79 -9.12 6.87
N ARG A 7 -7.49 -9.79 7.99
CA ARG A 7 -6.11 -9.93 8.48
C ARG A 7 -5.25 -10.77 7.53
N LEU A 8 -5.77 -11.90 7.05
CA LEU A 8 -5.06 -12.75 6.10
C LEU A 8 -4.72 -12.01 4.80
N ILE A 9 -5.65 -11.20 4.28
CA ILE A 9 -5.40 -10.37 3.09
C ILE A 9 -4.27 -9.37 3.36
N ILE A 10 -4.32 -8.63 4.48
CA ILE A 10 -3.28 -7.66 4.84
C ILE A 10 -1.91 -8.35 5.00
N CYS A 11 -1.87 -9.47 5.70
CA CYS A 11 -0.64 -10.25 5.88
C CYS A 11 -0.11 -10.77 4.53
N GLY A 12 -0.98 -11.28 3.65
CA GLY A 12 -0.60 -11.72 2.32
C GLY A 12 0.02 -10.59 1.49
N CYS A 13 -0.61 -9.41 1.48
CA CYS A 13 -0.07 -8.23 0.82
C CYS A 13 1.29 -7.80 1.42
N ALA A 14 1.44 -7.85 2.74
CA ALA A 14 2.69 -7.51 3.41
C ALA A 14 3.82 -8.47 3.01
N VAL A 15 3.54 -9.79 2.97
CA VAL A 15 4.52 -10.81 2.53
C VAL A 15 4.93 -10.59 1.09
N VAL A 16 3.97 -10.31 0.20
CA VAL A 16 4.27 -10.02 -1.23
C VAL A 16 5.15 -8.77 -1.35
N ILE A 17 4.84 -7.69 -0.63
CA ILE A 17 5.66 -6.47 -0.66
C ILE A 17 7.05 -6.71 -0.09
N ALA A 18 7.18 -7.40 1.05
CA ALA A 18 8.49 -7.74 1.61
C ALA A 18 9.33 -8.53 0.61
N TYR A 19 8.73 -9.59 0.02
CA TYR A 19 9.42 -10.42 -0.95
C TYR A 19 9.89 -9.63 -2.16
N LEU A 20 9.03 -8.80 -2.75
CA LEU A 20 9.38 -7.98 -3.91
C LEU A 20 10.46 -6.94 -3.56
N SER A 21 10.34 -6.28 -2.41
CA SER A 21 11.28 -5.23 -1.98
C SER A 21 12.66 -5.78 -1.62
N LEU A 22 12.72 -6.98 -1.04
CA LEU A 22 13.97 -7.67 -0.69
C LEU A 22 14.55 -8.49 -1.85
N SER A 23 13.81 -8.64 -2.95
CA SER A 23 14.31 -9.34 -4.12
C SER A 23 15.51 -8.60 -4.74
N SER A 24 16.41 -9.39 -5.34
CA SER A 24 17.67 -8.91 -5.90
C SER A 24 17.44 -7.76 -6.89
N GLY A 25 18.28 -6.71 -6.82
CA GLY A 25 18.20 -5.53 -7.69
C GLY A 25 18.22 -5.83 -9.19
N GLU A 26 18.74 -6.98 -9.60
CA GLU A 26 18.69 -7.48 -10.99
C GLU A 26 17.25 -7.66 -11.51
N LEU A 27 16.32 -8.14 -10.67
CA LEU A 27 14.89 -8.26 -11.01
C LEU A 27 14.18 -6.89 -11.09
N GLN A 28 14.82 -5.85 -10.58
CA GLN A 28 14.27 -4.50 -10.46
C GLN A 28 14.94 -3.48 -11.38
N LYS A 29 15.88 -3.92 -12.24
CA LYS A 29 16.44 -3.10 -13.32
C LYS A 29 15.43 -2.96 -14.47
N TRP A 30 14.48 -2.04 -14.30
CA TRP A 30 13.52 -1.67 -15.34
C TRP A 30 14.09 -0.53 -16.21
N GLY A 31 15.14 -0.84 -16.99
CA GLY A 31 15.77 0.12 -17.92
C GLY A 31 16.42 1.34 -17.25
N SER A 32 16.77 2.35 -18.05
CA SER A 32 17.50 3.55 -17.62
C SER A 32 16.64 4.63 -16.93
N PHE A 33 15.39 4.33 -16.57
CA PHE A 33 14.48 5.31 -15.98
C PHE A 33 14.69 5.44 -14.45
N THR A 34 15.50 6.42 -14.05
CA THR A 34 15.89 6.69 -12.64
C THR A 34 14.71 6.97 -11.68
N TYR A 35 13.53 7.32 -12.19
CA TYR A 35 12.35 7.64 -11.37
C TYR A 35 11.30 6.53 -11.30
N LEU A 36 11.45 5.47 -12.12
CA LEU A 36 10.42 4.44 -12.24
C LEU A 36 10.33 3.56 -10.97
N ASP A 37 11.44 3.36 -10.29
CA ASP A 37 11.52 2.68 -9.00
C ASP A 37 10.66 3.41 -7.94
N LYS A 38 10.79 4.73 -7.83
CA LYS A 38 9.97 5.57 -6.92
C LYS A 38 8.48 5.48 -7.25
N LEU A 39 8.12 5.40 -8.53
CA LEU A 39 6.73 5.24 -8.95
C LEU A 39 6.20 3.85 -8.57
N GLN A 40 7.01 2.80 -8.68
CA GLN A 40 6.66 1.45 -8.23
C GLN A 40 6.41 1.43 -6.72
N HIS A 41 7.29 2.06 -5.93
CA HIS A 41 7.12 2.24 -4.49
C HIS A 41 5.79 2.96 -4.17
N LEU A 42 5.54 4.11 -4.80
CA LEU A 42 4.30 4.85 -4.61
C LEU A 42 3.06 4.00 -4.96
N MET A 43 3.05 3.32 -6.10
CA MET A 43 1.91 2.51 -6.55
C MET A 43 1.67 1.27 -5.68
N ALA A 44 2.74 0.59 -5.26
CA ALA A 44 2.66 -0.58 -4.39
C ALA A 44 2.04 -0.22 -3.04
N TYR A 45 2.54 0.84 -2.40
CA TYR A 45 2.04 1.29 -1.11
C TYR A 45 0.66 1.96 -1.19
N THR A 46 0.32 2.60 -2.31
CA THR A 46 -1.05 3.09 -2.57
C THR A 46 -2.04 1.93 -2.60
N SER A 47 -1.74 0.91 -3.40
CA SER A 47 -2.57 -0.28 -3.55
C SER A 47 -2.71 -1.02 -2.23
N PHE A 48 -1.62 -1.20 -1.49
CA PHE A 48 -1.63 -1.88 -0.20
C PHE A 48 -2.45 -1.14 0.85
N ALA A 49 -2.24 0.17 1.01
CA ALA A 49 -2.99 0.99 1.95
C ALA A 49 -4.49 1.02 1.60
N PHE A 50 -4.84 1.07 0.32
CA PHE A 50 -6.23 1.00 -0.13
C PHE A 50 -6.90 -0.32 0.26
N VAL A 51 -6.29 -1.46 -0.08
CA VAL A 51 -6.80 -2.80 0.27
C VAL A 51 -6.90 -2.97 1.78
N ALA A 52 -5.90 -2.52 2.52
CA ALA A 52 -5.91 -2.57 3.98
C ALA A 52 -7.05 -1.73 4.57
N CYS A 53 -7.34 -0.56 4.00
CA CYS A 53 -8.50 0.26 4.40
C CYS A 53 -9.85 -0.43 4.11
N CYS A 54 -9.96 -1.19 3.01
CA CYS A 54 -11.13 -2.04 2.71
C CYS A 54 -11.36 -3.11 3.78
N CYS A 55 -10.29 -3.60 4.39
CA CYS A 55 -10.33 -4.61 5.44
C CYS A 55 -10.72 -4.06 6.82
N VAL A 56 -10.76 -2.73 6.99
CA VAL A 56 -10.96 -2.09 8.27
C VAL A 56 -12.24 -1.24 8.30
N ARG A 57 -13.08 -1.51 9.31
CA ARG A 57 -14.39 -0.88 9.49
C ARG A 57 -14.32 0.55 10.04
N HIS A 58 -13.47 0.80 11.04
CA HIS A 58 -13.44 2.07 11.77
C HIS A 58 -12.32 2.99 11.29
N TRP A 59 -12.60 4.28 11.13
CA TRP A 59 -11.62 5.26 10.65
C TRP A 59 -10.36 5.35 11.53
N ARG A 60 -10.52 5.33 12.86
CA ARG A 60 -9.38 5.29 13.80
C ARG A 60 -8.46 4.10 13.54
N LYS A 61 -9.01 2.92 13.25
CA LYS A 61 -8.23 1.71 12.96
C LYS A 61 -7.53 1.78 11.60
N ARG A 62 -8.03 2.57 10.65
CA ARG A 62 -7.35 2.78 9.35
C ARG A 62 -6.06 3.55 9.52
N TRP A 63 -6.05 4.57 10.38
CA TRP A 63 -4.82 5.28 10.73
C TRP A 63 -3.81 4.38 11.44
N ILE A 64 -4.26 3.52 12.36
CA ILE A 64 -3.39 2.54 13.01
C ILE A 64 -2.75 1.62 11.96
N VAL A 65 -3.53 1.13 11.00
CA VAL A 65 -3.02 0.28 9.92
C VAL A 65 -2.08 1.06 8.98
N ALA A 66 -2.40 2.30 8.63
CA ALA A 66 -1.53 3.15 7.81
C ALA A 66 -0.16 3.38 8.46
N ILE A 67 -0.14 3.70 9.77
CA ILE A 67 1.08 3.85 10.55
C ILE A 67 1.83 2.52 10.63
N SER A 68 1.11 1.40 10.80
CA SER A 68 1.73 0.07 10.83
C SER A 68 2.40 -0.28 9.50
N ILE A 69 1.77 0.07 8.37
CA ILE A 69 2.34 -0.13 7.03
C ILE A 69 3.57 0.76 6.82
N LEU A 70 3.55 2.00 7.30
CA LEU A 70 4.71 2.90 7.22
C LEU A 70 5.89 2.42 8.07
N LEU A 71 5.63 1.94 9.29
CA LEU A 71 6.66 1.33 10.13
C LEU A 71 7.23 0.07 9.47
N PHE A 72 6.35 -0.76 8.91
CA PHE A 72 6.76 -1.92 8.14
C PHE A 72 7.64 -1.54 6.94
N SER A 73 7.28 -0.49 6.18
CA SER A 73 8.10 -0.03 5.06
C SER A 73 9.48 0.47 5.50
N ALA A 74 9.55 1.18 6.63
CA ALA A 74 10.83 1.64 7.18
C ALA A 74 11.73 0.47 7.60
N VAL A 75 11.15 -0.59 8.16
CA VAL A 75 11.90 -1.82 8.50
C VAL A 75 12.40 -2.51 7.23
N ILE A 76 11.57 -2.62 6.19
CA ILE A 76 11.97 -3.22 4.91
C ILE A 76 13.09 -2.41 4.24
N GLU A 77 12.99 -1.08 4.24
CA GLU A 77 14.03 -0.17 3.73
C GLU A 77 15.36 -0.39 4.46
N TRP A 78 15.31 -0.51 5.79
CA TRP A 78 16.51 -0.81 6.57
C TRP A 78 17.08 -2.20 6.26
N LEU A 79 16.21 -3.20 6.06
CA LEU A 79 16.62 -4.55 5.70
C LEU A 79 17.23 -4.64 4.30
N GLN A 80 16.79 -3.81 3.35
CA GLN A 80 17.36 -3.74 2.01
C GLN A 80 18.87 -3.45 2.02
N GLY A 81 19.34 -2.64 2.97
CA GLY A 81 20.77 -2.37 3.17
C GLY A 81 21.61 -3.62 3.48
N TYR A 82 21.02 -4.64 4.12
CA TYR A 82 21.70 -5.91 4.43
C TYR A 82 21.74 -6.88 3.24
N VAL A 83 20.87 -6.68 2.25
CA VAL A 83 20.81 -7.51 1.03
C VAL A 83 21.63 -6.86 -0.12
N GLY A 84 22.39 -5.81 0.18
CA GLY A 84 23.24 -5.12 -0.80
C GLY A 84 22.48 -4.19 -1.74
N ARG A 85 21.28 -3.72 -1.34
CA ARG A 85 20.56 -2.66 -2.05
C ARG A 85 20.86 -1.30 -1.41
N GLU A 86 20.82 -0.24 -2.22
CA GLU A 86 20.92 1.13 -1.70
C GLU A 86 19.66 1.48 -0.92
N THR A 87 19.84 1.86 0.35
CA THR A 87 18.77 2.44 1.16
C THR A 87 18.56 3.88 0.76
N SER A 88 17.34 4.26 0.44
CA SER A 88 16.98 5.57 -0.07
C SER A 88 15.88 6.18 0.78
N TRP A 89 16.19 7.31 1.43
CA TRP A 89 15.16 8.10 2.12
C TRP A 89 14.03 8.56 1.19
N LEU A 90 14.32 8.70 -0.11
CA LEU A 90 13.30 9.04 -1.09
C LEU A 90 12.28 7.91 -1.29
N ASP A 91 12.69 6.66 -1.08
CA ASP A 91 11.80 5.50 -1.23
C ASP A 91 10.86 5.43 -0.05
N LEU A 92 11.34 5.74 1.16
CA LEU A 92 10.46 5.91 2.32
C LEU A 92 9.44 7.06 2.14
N VAL A 93 9.84 8.16 1.50
CA VAL A 93 8.92 9.25 1.15
C VAL A 93 7.90 8.81 0.10
N ALA A 94 8.33 8.06 -0.93
CA ALA A 94 7.44 7.48 -1.94
C ALA A 94 6.43 6.50 -1.30
N ASN A 95 6.87 5.67 -0.36
CA ASN A 95 6.03 4.75 0.40
C ASN A 95 4.99 5.53 1.22
N GLY A 96 5.43 6.55 1.98
CA GLY A 96 4.56 7.39 2.80
C GLY A 96 3.51 8.16 1.99
N THR A 97 3.93 8.77 0.87
CA THR A 97 3.00 9.45 -0.06
C THR A 97 2.02 8.46 -0.70
N GLY A 98 2.47 7.25 -1.05
CA GLY A 98 1.61 6.18 -1.52
C GLY A 98 0.54 5.79 -0.48
N ILE A 99 0.93 5.61 0.79
CA ILE A 99 -0.01 5.27 1.87
C ILE A 99 -1.08 6.35 2.02
N LEU A 100 -0.69 7.63 2.05
CA LEU A 100 -1.62 8.75 2.14
C LEU A 100 -2.58 8.79 0.93
N THR A 101 -2.05 8.55 -0.26
CA THR A 101 -2.84 8.46 -1.50
C THR A 101 -3.83 7.31 -1.44
N GLY A 102 -3.43 6.13 -0.93
CA GLY A 102 -4.32 4.99 -0.72
C GLY A 102 -5.46 5.30 0.27
N LEU A 103 -5.17 6.01 1.36
CA LEU A 103 -6.18 6.47 2.31
C LEU A 103 -7.17 7.46 1.69
N LEU A 104 -6.66 8.41 0.90
CA LEU A 104 -7.49 9.38 0.18
C LEU A 104 -8.38 8.70 -0.85
N SER A 105 -7.83 7.81 -1.67
CA SER A 105 -8.56 6.99 -2.64
C SER A 105 -9.66 6.18 -1.98
N TYR A 106 -9.37 5.55 -0.83
CA TYR A 106 -10.39 4.85 -0.06
C TYR A 106 -11.49 5.80 0.43
N ARG A 107 -11.13 6.98 0.94
CA ARG A 107 -12.09 7.97 1.45
C ARG A 107 -13.03 8.43 0.35
N ILE A 108 -12.48 8.77 -0.81
CA ILE A 108 -13.23 9.13 -2.02
C ILE A 108 -14.20 7.98 -2.35
N TRP A 109 -13.69 6.76 -2.55
CA TRP A 109 -14.51 5.59 -2.88
C TRP A 109 -15.65 5.35 -1.87
N SER A 110 -15.37 5.47 -0.57
CA SER A 110 -16.36 5.30 0.49
C SER A 110 -17.48 6.34 0.46
N LEU A 111 -17.22 7.55 -0.03
CA LEU A 111 -18.22 8.62 -0.17
C LEU A 111 -19.12 8.42 -1.40
N TYR A 112 -18.57 7.90 -2.50
CA TYR A 112 -19.33 7.65 -3.74
C TYR A 112 -20.10 6.33 -3.73
N ARG A 113 -19.62 5.30 -3.00
CA ARG A 113 -20.27 3.99 -2.90
C ARG A 113 -21.78 4.03 -2.62
N PRO A 114 -22.30 4.74 -1.60
CA PRO A 114 -23.75 4.75 -1.33
C PRO A 114 -24.57 5.46 -2.42
N ARG A 115 -23.98 6.39 -3.18
CA ARG A 115 -24.67 7.12 -4.27
C ARG A 115 -24.82 6.25 -5.52
N LEU A 116 -23.78 5.50 -5.86
CA LEU A 116 -23.79 4.58 -7.00
C LEU A 116 -24.82 3.46 -6.82
N VAL A 117 -24.92 2.89 -5.61
CA VAL A 117 -25.88 1.81 -5.34
C VAL A 117 -27.32 2.30 -5.52
N LYS A 118 -27.68 3.49 -5.04
CA LYS A 118 -29.05 4.02 -5.19
C LYS A 118 -29.45 4.26 -6.65
N SER A 119 -28.54 4.78 -7.48
CA SER A 119 -28.81 5.00 -8.90
C SER A 119 -29.10 3.70 -9.66
N LEU A 120 -28.44 2.59 -9.30
CA LEU A 120 -28.68 1.30 -9.94
C LEU A 120 -30.04 0.69 -9.60
N TYR A 121 -30.58 0.98 -8.40
CA TYR A 121 -31.89 0.47 -7.98
C TYR A 121 -33.06 1.36 -8.42
N SER A 122 -32.86 2.65 -8.75
CA SER A 122 -33.95 3.52 -9.22
C SER A 122 -34.17 3.46 -10.74
N ILE A 123 -33.36 2.68 -11.47
CA ILE A 123 -33.48 2.47 -12.93
C ILE A 123 -34.29 1.19 -13.23
N ARG A 124 -34.77 0.48 -12.19
CA ARG A 124 -35.62 -0.70 -12.32
C ARG A 124 -37.02 -0.39 -11.77
#